data_AF-A0A258CMD8-F1
#
_entry.id   AF-A0A258CMD8-F1
#
_cell.length_a   1.000
_cell.length_b   1.000
_cell.length_c   1.000
_cell.angle_alpha   90.00
_cell.angle_beta   90.00
_cell.angle_gamma   90.00
#
_symmetry.space_group_name_H-M   'P 1'
#
loop_
_entity.id
_entity.type
_entity.pdbx_description
1 polymer ?
#
loop_
_entity_poly.entity_id
_entity_poly.type
_entity_poly.pdbx_seq_one_letter_code
_entity_poly.pdbx_strand_id
1 'polypeptide(L)'
;GTITLVGATTENPSFALNAALLSRARVLTFKSLDEGALLFLLVRAELLENRALPLTPEARLALARFADGDGRAVLTLAEELWRAAKPGEIFDEAGLSEVIQRRAPIYDKAQDGHYNLISALHKTIRGSDPDAALYYFARMLDAGEDPRFLARRLVRMAVEDIGLADPQALVHARAAAETYEQLGSPEGELALANAVIYLATAPKSNAAYKAYKAARRVASERGSLMPPKTILNAPTKLMKQEGYEQSDRPSAYSGNHQ
;
A
#
# COMPACT_ATOMS: atom_id res chain seq x y z
N GLY A 1 -35.01 6.34 -18.11
CA GLY A 1 -36.24 7.11 -18.35
C GLY A 1 -36.76 7.72 -17.06
N THR A 2 -37.01 6.90 -16.05
CA THR A 2 -37.58 7.33 -14.76
C THR A 2 -36.59 8.00 -13.81
N ILE A 3 -35.29 7.67 -13.91
CA ILE A 3 -34.22 8.22 -13.07
C ILE A 3 -32.97 8.55 -13.90
N THR A 4 -32.26 9.59 -13.47
CA THR A 4 -30.89 9.91 -13.91
C THR A 4 -29.97 9.60 -12.75
N LEU A 5 -29.04 8.65 -12.95
CA LEU A 5 -28.07 8.26 -11.92
C LEU A 5 -26.77 9.04 -12.13
N VAL A 6 -26.31 9.72 -11.08
CA VAL A 6 -24.98 10.36 -11.03
C VAL A 6 -24.18 9.65 -9.95
N GLY A 7 -23.14 8.91 -10.36
CA GLY A 7 -22.21 8.25 -9.46
C GLY A 7 -20.88 8.99 -9.44
N ALA A 8 -20.31 9.17 -8.24
CA ALA A 8 -18.96 9.69 -8.05
C ALA A 8 -18.11 8.61 -7.38
N THR A 9 -16.89 8.41 -7.86
CA THR A 9 -15.93 7.46 -7.29
C THR A 9 -14.53 8.01 -7.51
N THR A 10 -13.62 7.73 -6.57
CA THR A 10 -12.17 7.95 -6.76
C THR A 10 -11.52 6.76 -7.49
N GLU A 11 -12.13 5.58 -7.37
CA GLU A 11 -11.63 4.34 -7.97
C GLU A 11 -11.92 4.28 -9.47
N ASN A 12 -11.13 3.51 -10.22
CA ASN A 12 -11.40 3.30 -11.63
C ASN A 12 -12.75 2.55 -11.82
N PRO A 13 -13.74 3.16 -12.50
CA PRO A 13 -15.07 2.60 -12.61
C PRO A 13 -15.10 1.22 -13.29
N SER A 14 -14.11 0.89 -14.12
CA SER A 14 -14.05 -0.41 -14.82
C SER A 14 -13.76 -1.60 -13.91
N PHE A 15 -13.20 -1.38 -12.71
CA PHE A 15 -12.95 -2.45 -11.74
C PHE A 15 -14.11 -2.68 -10.77
N ALA A 16 -14.85 -1.61 -10.43
CA ALA A 16 -15.87 -1.65 -9.38
C ALA A 16 -17.31 -1.74 -9.90
N LEU A 17 -17.56 -1.40 -11.17
CA LEU A 17 -18.92 -1.36 -11.73
C LEU A 17 -19.15 -2.45 -12.78
N ASN A 18 -20.39 -2.98 -12.80
CA ASN A 18 -20.78 -3.97 -13.79
C ASN A 18 -20.89 -3.36 -15.20
N ALA A 19 -20.68 -4.20 -16.22
CA ALA A 19 -20.68 -3.77 -17.62
C ALA A 19 -22.04 -3.20 -18.08
N ALA A 20 -23.15 -3.67 -17.49
CA ALA A 20 -24.48 -3.19 -17.82
C ALA A 20 -24.69 -1.71 -17.44
N LEU A 21 -24.16 -1.28 -16.30
CA LEU A 21 -24.18 0.12 -15.86
C LEU A 21 -23.26 0.99 -16.73
N LEU A 22 -22.03 0.53 -16.97
CA LEU A 22 -21.07 1.27 -17.80
C LEU A 22 -21.57 1.47 -19.24
N SER A 23 -22.32 0.51 -19.80
CA SER A 23 -22.91 0.64 -21.14
C SER A 23 -23.95 1.77 -21.25
N ARG A 24 -24.46 2.27 -20.13
CA ARG A 24 -25.52 3.29 -20.07
C ARG A 24 -25.10 4.56 -19.33
N ALA A 25 -23.84 4.64 -18.89
CA ALA A 25 -23.29 5.77 -18.14
C ALA A 25 -22.17 6.44 -18.93
N ARG A 26 -22.14 7.77 -18.93
CA ARG A 26 -20.99 8.53 -19.44
C ARG A 26 -19.98 8.69 -18.31
N VAL A 27 -18.76 8.19 -18.53
CA VAL A 27 -17.66 8.38 -17.58
C VAL A 27 -17.02 9.74 -17.84
N LEU A 28 -16.91 10.56 -16.79
CA LEU A 28 -16.19 11.83 -16.81
C LEU A 28 -15.03 11.73 -15.83
N THR A 29 -13.81 11.97 -16.31
CA THR A 29 -12.62 11.99 -15.47
C THR A 29 -12.42 13.41 -14.93
N PHE A 30 -12.47 13.54 -13.62
CA PHE A 30 -12.10 14.78 -12.93
C PHE A 30 -10.62 14.71 -12.55
N LYS A 31 -9.97 15.86 -12.55
CA LYS A 31 -8.60 16.03 -12.06
C LYS A 31 -8.64 16.75 -10.72
N SER A 32 -7.63 16.55 -9.90
CA SER A 32 -7.40 17.35 -8.71
C SER A 32 -7.36 18.84 -9.07
N LEU A 33 -7.83 19.69 -8.16
CA LEU A 33 -7.78 21.13 -8.34
C LEU A 33 -6.33 21.62 -8.32
N ASP A 34 -6.00 22.56 -9.19
CA ASP A 34 -4.72 23.26 -9.09
C ASP A 34 -4.76 24.31 -7.97
N GLU A 35 -3.58 24.84 -7.62
CA GLU A 35 -3.44 25.84 -6.56
C GLU A 35 -4.34 27.07 -6.81
N GLY A 36 -4.45 27.52 -8.06
CA GLY A 36 -5.29 28.66 -8.44
C GLY A 36 -6.78 28.40 -8.18
N ALA A 37 -7.26 27.21 -8.51
CA ALA A 37 -8.64 26.79 -8.27
C ALA A 37 -8.93 26.66 -6.76
N LEU A 38 -8.00 26.17 -5.96
CA LEU A 38 -8.13 26.12 -4.50
C LEU A 38 -8.16 27.52 -3.87
N LEU A 39 -7.29 28.43 -4.30
CA LEU A 39 -7.30 29.83 -3.86
C LEU A 39 -8.63 30.51 -4.22
N PHE A 40 -9.15 30.23 -5.42
CA PHE A 40 -10.47 30.73 -5.84
C PHE A 40 -11.61 30.19 -4.97
N LEU A 41 -11.57 28.92 -4.57
CA LEU A 41 -12.53 28.36 -3.62
C LEU A 41 -12.48 29.07 -2.27
N LEU A 42 -11.30 29.38 -1.76
CA LEU A 42 -11.14 30.13 -0.51
C LEU A 42 -11.75 31.54 -0.61
N VAL A 43 -11.52 32.26 -1.71
CA VAL A 43 -12.17 33.57 -1.94
C VAL A 43 -13.69 33.45 -1.91
N ARG A 44 -14.25 32.42 -2.55
CA ARG A 44 -15.70 32.19 -2.52
C ARG A 44 -16.22 31.89 -1.11
N ALA A 45 -15.47 31.12 -0.33
CA ALA A 45 -15.82 30.81 1.05
C ALA A 45 -15.84 32.07 1.93
N GLU A 46 -14.83 32.93 1.82
CA GLU A 46 -14.77 34.21 2.53
C GLU A 46 -15.95 35.13 2.20
N LEU A 47 -16.36 35.18 0.93
CA LEU A 47 -17.52 35.96 0.48
C LEU A 47 -18.84 35.41 1.03
N LEU A 48 -18.99 34.08 1.10
CA LEU A 48 -20.21 33.43 1.61
C LEU A 48 -20.34 33.58 3.13
N GLU A 49 -19.24 33.42 3.87
CA GLU A 49 -19.20 33.57 5.33
C GLU A 49 -19.15 35.04 5.76
N ASN A 50 -19.00 35.98 4.81
CA ASN A 50 -18.77 37.39 5.06
C ASN A 50 -17.61 37.63 6.06
N ARG A 51 -16.55 36.83 5.92
CA ARG A 51 -15.45 36.76 6.88
C ARG A 51 -14.16 36.39 6.17
N ALA A 52 -13.14 37.25 6.30
CA ALA A 52 -11.82 36.99 5.73
C ALA A 52 -11.11 35.85 6.48
N LEU A 53 -10.28 35.09 5.78
CA LEU A 53 -9.37 34.13 6.40
C LEU A 53 -8.27 34.88 7.15
N PRO A 54 -8.00 34.51 8.42
CA PRO A 54 -6.98 35.14 9.23
C PRO A 54 -5.58 34.60 8.85
N LEU A 55 -5.15 34.85 7.62
CA LEU A 55 -3.89 34.34 7.07
C LEU A 55 -3.08 35.44 6.40
N THR A 56 -1.75 35.34 6.49
CA THR A 56 -0.88 36.09 5.58
C THR A 56 -1.00 35.54 4.14
N PRO A 57 -0.60 36.31 3.10
CA PRO A 57 -0.61 35.82 1.73
C PRO A 57 0.19 34.53 1.53
N GLU A 58 1.33 34.39 2.20
CA GLU A 58 2.21 33.22 2.15
C GLU A 58 1.52 32.01 2.81
N ALA A 59 0.94 32.22 3.99
CA ALA A 59 0.17 31.19 4.71
C ALA A 59 -1.06 30.74 3.91
N ARG A 60 -1.68 31.63 3.13
CA ARG A 60 -2.78 31.28 2.23
C ARG A 60 -2.34 30.34 1.12
N LEU A 61 -1.17 30.58 0.53
CA LEU A 61 -0.57 29.67 -0.46
C LEU A 61 -0.22 28.34 0.20
N ALA A 62 0.34 28.36 1.41
CA ALA A 62 0.64 27.15 2.17
C ALA A 62 -0.62 26.33 2.46
N LEU A 63 -1.74 26.97 2.84
CA LEU A 63 -3.03 26.31 3.05
C LEU A 63 -3.50 25.57 1.79
N ALA A 64 -3.38 26.19 0.62
CA ALA A 64 -3.73 25.56 -0.65
C ALA A 64 -2.84 24.34 -0.94
N ARG A 65 -1.53 24.43 -0.65
CA ARG A 65 -0.60 23.30 -0.78
C ARG A 65 -0.94 22.15 0.17
N PHE A 66 -1.33 22.44 1.42
CA PHE A 66 -1.76 21.43 2.39
C PHE A 66 -3.00 20.64 1.95
N ALA A 67 -3.88 21.26 1.16
CA ALA A 67 -5.08 20.59 0.66
C ALA A 67 -4.83 19.65 -0.53
N ASP A 68 -3.63 19.69 -1.15
CA ASP A 68 -3.17 18.79 -2.22
C ASP A 68 -4.21 18.54 -3.34
N GLY A 69 -4.89 19.61 -3.75
CA GLY A 69 -5.90 19.56 -4.82
C GLY A 69 -7.29 19.07 -4.41
N ASP A 70 -7.54 18.81 -3.12
CA ASP A 70 -8.87 18.52 -2.57
C ASP A 70 -9.57 19.80 -2.09
N GLY A 71 -10.61 20.20 -2.83
CA GLY A 71 -11.43 21.38 -2.51
C GLY A 71 -12.25 21.24 -1.22
N ARG A 72 -12.62 20.03 -0.81
CA ARG A 72 -13.27 19.81 0.50
C ARG A 72 -12.25 20.00 1.61
N ALA A 73 -11.05 19.45 1.46
CA ALA A 73 -9.99 19.58 2.46
C ALA A 73 -9.62 21.05 2.71
N VAL A 74 -9.44 21.85 1.66
CA VAL A 74 -9.08 23.27 1.81
C VAL A 74 -10.16 24.06 2.55
N LEU A 75 -11.45 23.78 2.28
CA LEU A 75 -12.57 24.45 2.94
C LEU A 75 -12.72 24.01 4.40
N THR A 76 -12.49 22.74 4.71
CA THR A 76 -12.45 22.27 6.10
C THR A 76 -11.32 22.94 6.89
N LEU A 77 -10.13 23.10 6.30
CA LEU A 77 -9.03 23.80 6.96
C LEU A 77 -9.34 25.29 7.16
N ALA A 78 -9.99 25.94 6.18
CA ALA A 78 -10.47 27.31 6.30
C ALA A 78 -11.46 27.47 7.48
N GLU A 79 -12.41 26.54 7.63
CA GLU A 79 -13.35 26.53 8.74
C GLU A 79 -12.66 26.42 10.11
N GLU A 80 -11.66 25.54 10.20
CA GLU A 80 -10.89 25.36 11.43
C GLU A 80 -10.07 26.60 11.79
N LEU A 81 -9.47 27.27 10.80
CA LEU A 81 -8.76 28.54 11.03
C LEU A 81 -9.71 29.62 11.54
N TRP A 82 -10.93 29.68 11.01
CA TRP A 82 -11.96 30.57 11.53
C TRP A 82 -12.39 30.23 12.97
N ARG A 83 -12.37 28.96 13.37
CA ARG A 83 -12.68 28.57 14.75
C ARG A 83 -11.52 28.84 15.71
N ALA A 84 -10.29 28.62 15.25
CA ALA A 84 -9.09 28.74 16.06
C ALA A 84 -8.66 30.19 16.30
N ALA A 85 -8.92 31.08 15.32
CA ALA A 85 -8.48 32.47 15.40
C ALA A 85 -9.19 33.26 16.50
N LYS A 86 -8.39 33.92 17.34
CA LYS A 86 -8.86 34.97 18.24
C LYS A 86 -9.19 36.25 17.45
N PRO A 87 -10.00 37.17 18.01
CA PRO A 87 -10.31 38.43 17.34
C PRO A 87 -9.04 39.21 16.95
N GLY A 88 -8.87 39.46 15.65
CA GLY A 88 -7.72 40.21 15.10
C GLY A 88 -6.43 39.40 14.91
N GLU A 89 -6.44 38.10 15.23
CA GLU A 89 -5.30 37.21 15.00
C GLU A 89 -5.15 36.90 13.50
N ILE A 90 -3.91 36.87 13.03
CA ILE A 90 -3.54 36.50 11.66
C ILE A 90 -2.42 35.47 11.76
N PHE A 91 -2.60 34.30 11.16
CA PHE A 91 -1.61 33.24 11.14
C PHE A 91 -0.65 33.40 9.95
N ASP A 92 0.64 33.28 10.22
CA ASP A 92 1.67 33.03 9.22
C ASP A 92 1.80 31.51 8.94
N GLU A 93 2.78 31.08 8.14
CA GLU A 93 2.96 29.66 7.80
C GLU A 93 3.24 28.79 9.04
N ALA A 94 3.93 29.33 10.05
CA ALA A 94 4.23 28.62 11.29
C ALA A 94 2.97 28.44 12.14
N GLY A 95 2.21 29.52 12.35
CA GLY A 95 0.94 29.48 13.07
C GLY A 95 -0.10 28.59 12.38
N LEU A 96 -0.16 28.62 11.05
CA LEU A 96 -0.97 27.70 10.26
C LEU A 96 -0.59 26.24 10.53
N SER A 97 0.72 25.95 10.50
CA SER A 97 1.22 24.59 10.75
C SER A 97 0.86 24.10 12.15
N GLU A 98 0.90 24.95 13.17
CA GLU A 98 0.46 24.59 14.52
C GLU A 98 -1.04 24.27 14.59
N VAL A 99 -1.89 25.06 13.92
CA VAL A 99 -3.34 24.81 13.85
C VAL A 99 -3.62 23.48 13.15
N ILE A 100 -2.89 23.16 12.08
CA ILE A 100 -3.02 21.90 11.34
C ILE A 100 -2.49 20.72 12.17
N GLN A 101 -1.34 20.85 12.83
CA GLN A 101 -0.72 19.77 13.62
C GLN A 101 -1.56 19.35 14.83
N ARG A 102 -2.31 20.27 15.45
CA ARG A 102 -3.29 19.94 16.51
C ARG A 102 -4.37 18.94 16.04
N ARG A 103 -4.51 18.72 14.73
CA ARG A 103 -5.45 17.77 14.11
C ARG A 103 -4.84 16.42 13.74
N ALA A 104 -3.52 16.21 13.78
CA ALA A 104 -2.96 14.91 13.39
C ALA A 104 -3.21 13.86 14.49
N PRO A 105 -4.46 13.33 14.59
CA PRO A 105 -4.73 12.02 14.05
C PRO A 105 -6.19 11.86 13.59
N ILE A 106 -6.49 12.06 12.30
CA ILE A 106 -7.42 11.23 11.50
C ILE A 106 -6.99 11.51 10.06
N TYR A 107 -6.02 10.72 9.65
CA TYR A 107 -5.54 10.64 8.29
C TYR A 107 -6.70 10.22 7.37
N ASP A 108 -6.99 11.00 6.34
CA ASP A 108 -7.97 10.64 5.31
C ASP A 108 -7.35 9.49 4.51
N LYS A 109 -7.74 8.27 4.86
CA LYS A 109 -7.53 7.05 4.07
C LYS A 109 -8.33 7.16 2.77
N ALA A 110 -8.00 8.11 1.89
CA ALA A 110 -8.35 8.00 0.49
C ALA A 110 -7.60 6.77 -0.04
N GLN A 111 -8.29 5.63 -0.07
CA GLN A 111 -7.68 4.32 -0.29
C GLN A 111 -6.88 4.26 -1.60
N ASP A 112 -7.22 5.07 -2.62
CA ASP A 112 -6.47 5.15 -3.86
C ASP A 112 -5.03 5.67 -3.70
N GLY A 113 -4.78 6.67 -2.86
CA GLY A 113 -3.43 7.18 -2.62
C GLY A 113 -2.55 6.12 -1.96
N HIS A 114 -3.08 5.46 -0.93
CA HIS A 114 -2.45 4.32 -0.27
C HIS A 114 -2.15 3.18 -1.25
N TYR A 115 -3.15 2.72 -2.02
CA TYR A 115 -3.00 1.61 -2.97
C TYR A 115 -2.02 1.93 -4.10
N ASN A 116 -2.05 3.16 -4.63
CA ASN A 116 -1.14 3.57 -5.69
C ASN A 116 0.30 3.66 -5.20
N LEU A 117 0.54 4.25 -4.03
CA LEU A 117 1.89 4.37 -3.46
C LEU A 117 2.47 3.00 -3.09
N ILE A 118 1.71 2.12 -2.44
CA ILE A 118 2.22 0.78 -2.11
C ILE A 118 2.45 -0.08 -3.37
N SER A 119 1.64 0.13 -4.41
CA SER A 119 1.85 -0.52 -5.71
C SER A 119 3.11 -0.01 -6.38
N ALA A 120 3.36 1.30 -6.32
CA ALA A 120 4.55 1.93 -6.87
C ALA A 120 5.82 1.42 -6.16
N LEU A 121 5.85 1.45 -4.82
CA LEU A 121 6.94 0.88 -4.01
C LEU A 121 7.24 -0.58 -4.39
N HIS A 122 6.21 -1.40 -4.53
CA HIS A 122 6.36 -2.80 -4.88
C HIS A 122 6.92 -2.98 -6.31
N LYS A 123 6.46 -2.17 -7.27
CA LYS A 123 6.93 -2.23 -8.66
C LYS A 123 8.36 -1.75 -8.80
N THR A 124 8.78 -0.71 -8.07
CA THR A 124 10.16 -0.21 -8.11
C THR A 124 11.13 -1.19 -7.47
N ILE A 125 10.76 -1.82 -6.35
CA ILE A 125 11.55 -2.94 -5.78
C ILE A 125 11.68 -4.07 -6.80
N ARG A 126 10.58 -4.53 -7.41
CA ARG A 126 10.62 -5.56 -8.47
C ARG A 126 11.47 -5.15 -9.67
N GLY A 127 11.41 -3.87 -10.05
CA GLY A 127 12.14 -3.28 -11.18
C GLY A 127 13.61 -2.99 -10.88
N SER A 128 14.07 -3.27 -9.65
CA SER A 128 15.42 -2.99 -9.18
C SER A 128 15.82 -1.51 -9.23
N ASP A 129 14.89 -0.64 -8.85
CA ASP A 129 15.11 0.80 -8.73
C ASP A 129 15.11 1.21 -7.24
N PRO A 130 16.28 1.21 -6.57
CA PRO A 130 16.39 1.51 -5.14
C PRO A 130 16.04 2.96 -4.80
N ASP A 131 16.36 3.91 -5.69
CA ASP A 131 16.10 5.33 -5.49
C ASP A 131 14.60 5.61 -5.50
N ALA A 132 13.88 5.13 -6.52
CA ALA A 132 12.43 5.28 -6.58
C ALA A 132 11.72 4.48 -5.48
N ALA A 133 12.24 3.31 -5.09
CA ALA A 133 11.72 2.56 -3.96
C ALA A 133 11.84 3.34 -2.64
N LEU A 134 12.99 3.93 -2.34
CA LEU A 134 13.15 4.79 -1.16
C LEU A 134 12.23 6.00 -1.22
N TYR A 135 12.09 6.64 -2.39
CA TYR A 135 11.18 7.78 -2.56
C TYR A 135 9.73 7.40 -2.20
N TYR A 136 9.19 6.30 -2.74
CA TYR A 136 7.82 5.88 -2.43
C TYR A 136 7.67 5.42 -0.98
N PHE A 137 8.69 4.77 -0.41
CA PHE A 137 8.69 4.41 1.01
C PHE A 137 8.64 5.64 1.92
N ALA A 138 9.53 6.62 1.71
CA ALA A 138 9.54 7.87 2.47
C ALA A 138 8.23 8.66 2.30
N ARG A 139 7.72 8.75 1.06
CA ARG A 139 6.42 9.37 0.76
C ARG A 139 5.26 8.72 1.51
N MET A 140 5.31 7.42 1.76
CA MET A 140 4.29 6.72 2.55
C MET A 140 4.45 7.00 4.05
N LEU A 141 5.67 7.05 4.57
CA LEU A 141 5.94 7.44 5.96
C LEU A 141 5.51 8.89 6.25
N ASP A 142 5.90 9.84 5.40
CA ASP A 142 5.49 11.24 5.50
C ASP A 142 3.97 11.40 5.43
N ALA A 143 3.34 10.53 4.65
CA ALA A 143 1.90 10.42 4.55
C ALA A 143 1.30 9.57 5.69
N GLY A 144 2.00 9.37 6.81
CA GLY A 144 1.44 8.72 8.00
C GLY A 144 1.02 7.26 7.84
N GLU A 145 1.56 6.54 6.85
CA GLU A 145 1.35 5.10 6.71
C GLU A 145 1.89 4.37 7.94
N ASP A 146 1.16 3.36 8.43
CA ASP A 146 1.67 2.50 9.50
C ASP A 146 2.96 1.78 9.03
N PRO A 147 4.13 2.01 9.63
CA PRO A 147 5.36 1.36 9.17
C PRO A 147 5.31 -0.17 9.33
N ARG A 148 4.44 -0.70 10.19
CA ARG A 148 4.18 -2.15 10.29
C ARG A 148 3.47 -2.68 9.05
N PHE A 149 2.62 -1.88 8.41
CA PHE A 149 2.05 -2.21 7.10
C PHE A 149 3.15 -2.30 6.05
N LEU A 150 4.05 -1.32 5.99
CA LEU A 150 5.19 -1.33 5.07
C LEU A 150 6.08 -2.56 5.32
N ALA A 151 6.41 -2.87 6.58
CA ALA A 151 7.18 -4.05 6.95
C ALA A 151 6.56 -5.36 6.43
N ARG A 152 5.25 -5.55 6.58
CA ARG A 152 4.52 -6.71 6.03
C ARG A 152 4.64 -6.79 4.50
N ARG A 153 4.62 -5.64 3.82
CA ARG A 153 4.75 -5.56 2.37
C ARG A 153 6.17 -5.87 1.91
N LEU A 154 7.20 -5.44 2.64
CA LEU A 154 8.60 -5.80 2.36
C LEU A 154 8.83 -7.31 2.52
N VAL A 155 8.31 -7.93 3.58
CA VAL A 155 8.35 -9.40 3.76
C VAL A 155 7.66 -10.11 2.60
N ARG A 156 6.54 -9.58 2.12
CA ARG A 156 5.85 -10.13 0.94
C ARG A 156 6.70 -10.05 -0.33
N MET A 157 7.34 -8.91 -0.59
CA MET A 157 8.22 -8.73 -1.75
C MET A 157 9.46 -9.64 -1.67
N ALA A 158 10.02 -9.84 -0.48
CA ALA A 158 11.14 -10.75 -0.26
C ALA A 158 10.83 -12.18 -0.71
N VAL A 159 9.63 -12.70 -0.43
CA VAL A 159 9.25 -14.07 -0.83
C VAL A 159 8.71 -14.18 -2.25
N GLU A 160 8.13 -13.12 -2.79
CA GLU A 160 7.46 -13.13 -4.11
C GLU A 160 8.39 -12.74 -5.26
N ASP A 161 9.18 -11.68 -5.08
CA ASP A 161 9.94 -11.04 -6.15
C ASP A 161 11.45 -11.36 -6.09
N ILE A 162 11.98 -11.66 -4.90
CA ILE A 162 13.36 -12.13 -4.71
C ILE A 162 13.39 -13.67 -4.62
N GLY A 163 12.60 -14.24 -3.70
CA GLY A 163 12.38 -15.68 -3.60
C GLY A 163 13.67 -16.48 -3.42
N LEU A 164 13.83 -17.54 -4.20
CA LEU A 164 15.01 -18.42 -4.13
C LEU A 164 16.24 -17.89 -4.88
N ALA A 165 16.14 -16.73 -5.54
CA ALA A 165 17.34 -16.09 -6.09
C ALA A 165 18.26 -15.56 -4.99
N ASP A 166 17.68 -15.12 -3.88
CA ASP A 166 18.41 -14.79 -2.66
C ASP A 166 17.53 -15.04 -1.41
N PRO A 167 17.66 -16.22 -0.78
CA PRO A 167 16.89 -16.55 0.41
C PRO A 167 17.14 -15.64 1.62
N GLN A 168 18.27 -14.90 1.67
CA GLN A 168 18.56 -13.98 2.77
C GLN A 168 17.60 -12.78 2.77
N ALA A 169 16.97 -12.45 1.64
CA ALA A 169 15.99 -11.36 1.57
C ALA A 169 14.86 -11.48 2.59
N LEU A 170 14.34 -12.69 2.85
CA LEU A 170 13.31 -12.89 3.86
C LEU A 170 13.86 -12.65 5.28
N VAL A 171 15.10 -13.09 5.54
CA VAL A 171 15.76 -12.89 6.83
C VAL A 171 15.97 -11.39 7.08
N HIS A 172 16.51 -10.67 6.10
CA HIS A 172 16.71 -9.22 6.19
C HIS A 172 15.39 -8.45 6.40
N ALA A 173 14.35 -8.76 5.63
CA ALA A 173 13.05 -8.11 5.77
C ALA A 173 12.40 -8.37 7.15
N ARG A 174 12.56 -9.58 7.69
CA ARG A 174 12.06 -9.92 9.04
C ARG A 174 12.86 -9.23 10.14
N ALA A 175 14.19 -9.24 10.03
CA ALA A 175 15.05 -8.55 10.99
C ALA A 175 14.76 -7.05 11.02
N ALA A 176 14.53 -6.42 9.87
CA ALA A 176 14.12 -5.02 9.80
C ALA A 176 12.77 -4.75 10.48
N ALA A 177 11.78 -5.63 10.29
CA ALA A 177 10.50 -5.54 10.97
C ALA A 177 10.64 -5.69 12.49
N GLU A 178 11.42 -6.66 12.95
CA GLU A 178 11.67 -6.90 14.38
C GLU A 178 12.43 -5.72 15.02
N THR A 179 13.41 -5.15 14.32
CA THR A 179 14.12 -3.93 14.76
C THR A 179 13.16 -2.74 14.85
N TYR A 180 12.23 -2.58 13.91
CA TYR A 180 11.21 -1.52 13.99
C TYR A 180 10.32 -1.69 15.22
N GLU A 181 9.89 -2.91 15.55
CA GLU A 181 9.10 -3.15 16.77
C GLU A 181 9.88 -2.81 18.06
N GLN A 182 11.20 -2.97 18.06
CA GLN A 182 12.04 -2.64 19.22
C GLN A 182 12.31 -1.14 19.37
N LEU A 183 12.53 -0.42 18.26
CA LEU A 183 12.94 0.98 18.29
C LEU A 183 11.76 1.96 18.14
N GLY A 184 10.71 1.59 17.43
CA GLY A 184 9.62 2.49 17.07
C GLY A 184 10.04 3.58 16.07
N SER A 185 9.17 4.56 15.85
CA SER A 185 9.47 5.72 15.00
C SER A 185 10.07 6.87 15.83
N PRO A 186 11.04 7.63 15.29
CA PRO A 186 11.61 7.51 13.94
C PRO A 186 12.77 6.50 13.80
N GLU A 187 13.43 6.08 14.89
CA GLU A 187 14.71 5.37 14.84
C GLU A 187 14.66 4.02 14.11
N GLY A 188 13.55 3.29 14.22
CA GLY A 188 13.31 2.01 13.58
C GLY A 188 13.02 2.10 12.08
N GLU A 189 12.62 3.27 11.56
CA GLU A 189 12.27 3.45 10.14
C GLU A 189 13.49 3.24 9.24
N LEU A 190 14.68 3.57 9.74
CA LEU A 190 15.93 3.34 9.01
C LEU A 190 16.20 1.84 8.78
N ALA A 191 15.79 0.96 9.70
CA ALA A 191 15.91 -0.48 9.50
C ALA A 191 15.02 -0.97 8.34
N LEU A 192 13.81 -0.41 8.23
CA LEU A 192 12.91 -0.68 7.11
C LEU A 192 13.44 -0.11 5.79
N ALA A 193 14.02 1.10 5.81
CA ALA A 193 14.68 1.70 4.64
C ALA A 193 15.86 0.84 4.15
N ASN A 194 16.67 0.28 5.05
CA ASN A 194 17.73 -0.66 4.71
C ASN A 194 17.17 -1.92 4.01
N ALA A 195 16.03 -2.44 4.48
CA ALA A 195 15.36 -3.56 3.81
C ALA A 195 14.84 -3.18 2.42
N VAL A 196 14.30 -1.97 2.24
CA VAL A 196 13.89 -1.47 0.91
C VAL A 196 15.05 -1.51 -0.07
N ILE A 197 16.21 -0.95 0.31
CA ILE A 197 17.41 -0.90 -0.53
C ILE A 197 17.90 -2.32 -0.84
N TYR A 198 17.98 -3.18 0.18
CA TYR A 198 18.39 -4.58 0.01
C TYR A 198 17.50 -5.29 -1.02
N LEU A 199 16.18 -5.23 -0.85
CA LEU A 199 15.23 -5.90 -1.73
C LEU A 199 15.27 -5.34 -3.15
N ALA A 200 15.41 -4.02 -3.31
CA ALA A 200 15.54 -3.38 -4.63
C ALA A 200 16.83 -3.83 -5.35
N THR A 201 17.93 -4.05 -4.63
CA THR A 201 19.22 -4.43 -5.23
C THR A 201 19.45 -5.94 -5.36
N ALA A 202 18.67 -6.76 -4.64
CA ALA A 202 18.79 -8.22 -4.67
C ALA A 202 18.47 -8.85 -6.04
N PRO A 203 19.01 -10.04 -6.37
CA PRO A 203 18.63 -10.77 -7.58
C PRO A 203 17.15 -11.18 -7.52
N LYS A 204 16.44 -11.06 -8.65
CA LYS A 204 14.97 -11.26 -8.71
C LYS A 204 14.60 -12.65 -9.22
N SER A 205 13.65 -13.31 -8.56
CA SER A 205 13.03 -14.53 -9.06
C SER A 205 11.64 -14.76 -8.48
N ASN A 206 10.65 -14.82 -9.36
CA ASN A 206 9.29 -15.25 -9.02
C ASN A 206 9.02 -16.73 -9.36
N ALA A 207 10.07 -17.53 -9.58
CA ALA A 207 9.94 -18.92 -10.01
C ALA A 207 9.17 -19.77 -8.99
N ALA A 208 9.52 -19.67 -7.70
CA ALA A 208 8.83 -20.37 -6.62
C ALA A 208 7.35 -19.93 -6.50
N TYR A 209 7.09 -18.63 -6.62
CA TYR A 209 5.73 -18.08 -6.62
C TYR A 209 4.87 -18.63 -7.78
N LYS A 210 5.42 -18.62 -9.01
CA LYS A 210 4.75 -19.19 -10.19
C LYS A 210 4.53 -20.69 -10.06
N ALA A 211 5.53 -21.44 -9.59
CA ALA A 211 5.45 -22.88 -9.38
C ALA A 211 4.35 -23.24 -8.37
N TYR A 212 4.30 -22.54 -7.23
CA TYR A 212 3.25 -22.73 -6.23
C TYR A 212 1.86 -22.41 -6.80
N LYS A 213 1.72 -21.30 -7.52
CA LYS A 213 0.44 -20.93 -8.16
C LYS A 213 -0.03 -21.98 -9.17
N ALA A 214 0.88 -22.54 -9.96
CA ALA A 214 0.58 -23.61 -10.90
C ALA A 214 0.14 -24.90 -10.17
N ALA A 215 0.86 -25.30 -9.13
CA ALA A 215 0.50 -26.47 -8.31
C ALA A 215 -0.88 -26.31 -7.66
N ARG A 216 -1.18 -25.12 -7.11
CA ARG A 216 -2.49 -24.80 -6.53
C ARG A 216 -3.61 -24.89 -7.56
N ARG A 217 -3.39 -24.39 -8.78
CA ARG A 217 -4.36 -24.47 -9.88
C ARG A 217 -4.67 -25.93 -10.23
N VAL A 218 -3.63 -26.75 -10.43
CA VAL A 218 -3.80 -28.18 -10.75
C VAL A 218 -4.55 -28.91 -9.64
N ALA A 219 -4.19 -28.66 -8.38
CA ALA A 219 -4.88 -29.25 -7.23
C ALA A 219 -6.36 -28.86 -7.16
N SER A 220 -6.72 -27.61 -7.48
CA SER A 220 -8.13 -27.18 -7.51
C SER A 220 -8.92 -27.76 -8.68
N GLU A 221 -8.29 -27.90 -9.86
CA GLU A 221 -8.96 -28.38 -11.08
C GLU A 221 -9.13 -29.90 -11.11
N ARG A 222 -8.19 -30.65 -10.53
CA ARG A 222 -8.12 -32.12 -10.65
C ARG A 222 -8.85 -32.88 -9.53
N GLY A 223 -9.46 -32.19 -8.57
CA GLY A 223 -10.19 -32.81 -7.46
C GLY A 223 -9.30 -33.62 -6.50
N SER A 224 -9.91 -34.49 -5.69
CA SER A 224 -9.23 -35.28 -4.64
C SER A 224 -8.56 -36.55 -5.20
N LEU A 225 -7.57 -36.39 -6.10
CA LEU A 225 -6.75 -37.51 -6.53
C LEU A 225 -6.06 -38.15 -5.32
N MET A 226 -6.23 -39.46 -5.17
CA MET A 226 -5.51 -40.21 -4.15
C MET A 226 -4.01 -40.21 -4.47
N PRO A 227 -3.13 -40.04 -3.47
CA PRO A 227 -1.70 -40.24 -3.67
C PRO A 227 -1.42 -41.63 -4.25
N PRO A 228 -0.39 -41.80 -5.10
CA PRO A 228 0.00 -43.12 -5.60
C PRO A 228 0.24 -44.12 -4.47
N LYS A 229 -0.22 -45.37 -4.63
CA LYS A 229 -0.03 -46.44 -3.64
C LYS A 229 1.44 -46.66 -3.25
N THR A 230 2.35 -46.37 -4.18
CA THR A 230 3.80 -46.51 -3.99
C THR A 230 4.41 -45.53 -2.98
N ILE A 231 3.74 -44.42 -2.66
CA ILE A 231 4.18 -43.45 -1.64
C ILE A 231 3.34 -43.51 -0.36
N LEU A 232 2.31 -44.35 -0.34
CA LEU A 232 1.41 -44.51 0.81
C LEU A 232 1.94 -45.59 1.75
N ASN A 233 1.86 -45.32 3.05
CA ASN A 233 2.21 -46.31 4.06
C ASN A 233 1.34 -47.57 3.90
N ALA A 234 1.97 -48.73 4.08
CA ALA A 234 1.32 -50.04 4.02
C ALA A 234 1.29 -50.74 5.41
N PRO A 235 0.55 -50.20 6.39
CA PRO A 235 0.57 -50.69 7.76
C PRO A 235 -0.08 -52.08 7.92
N THR A 236 -0.95 -52.51 7.01
CA THR A 236 -1.64 -53.80 7.09
C THR A 236 -1.12 -54.81 6.05
N LYS A 237 -1.26 -56.10 6.33
CA LYS A 237 -0.92 -57.17 5.36
C LYS A 237 -1.74 -57.07 4.07
N LEU A 238 -3.01 -56.67 4.18
CA LEU A 238 -3.88 -56.48 3.02
C LEU A 238 -3.37 -55.34 2.13
N MET A 239 -2.98 -54.20 2.70
CA MET A 239 -2.44 -53.09 1.92
C MET A 239 -1.13 -53.46 1.19
N LYS A 240 -0.25 -54.24 1.82
CA LYS A 240 0.95 -54.77 1.15
C LYS A 240 0.60 -55.69 -0.03
N GLN A 241 -0.45 -56.50 0.10
CA GLN A 241 -0.94 -57.38 -0.98
C GLN A 241 -1.60 -56.58 -2.11
N GLU A 242 -2.19 -55.42 -1.82
CA GLU A 242 -2.83 -54.53 -2.80
C GLU A 242 -1.85 -53.56 -3.51
N GLY A 243 -0.54 -53.77 -3.35
CA GLY A 243 0.50 -53.00 -4.02
C GLY A 243 0.84 -51.66 -3.37
N TYR A 244 0.55 -51.49 -2.08
CA TYR A 244 1.09 -50.37 -1.31
C TYR A 244 2.54 -50.67 -0.93
N GLU A 245 3.45 -49.76 -1.25
CA GLU A 245 4.89 -49.90 -0.97
C GLU A 245 5.35 -48.82 0.01
N GLN A 246 6.16 -49.21 0.99
CA GLN A 246 6.82 -48.25 1.87
C GLN A 246 8.07 -47.72 1.16
N SER A 247 7.92 -46.70 0.31
CA SER A 247 9.05 -46.07 -0.38
C SER A 247 9.83 -45.07 0.48
N ASP A 248 9.95 -45.30 1.79
CA ASP A 248 10.95 -44.61 2.58
C ASP A 248 12.33 -45.12 2.10
N ARG A 249 12.94 -44.40 1.17
CA ARG A 249 14.32 -44.62 0.72
C ARG A 249 15.22 -43.50 1.26
N PRO A 250 15.48 -43.45 2.58
CA PRO A 250 16.37 -42.44 3.17
C PRO A 250 17.83 -42.56 2.71
N SER A 251 18.21 -43.65 2.02
CA SER A 251 19.52 -43.84 1.40
C SER A 251 19.63 -43.28 -0.03
N ALA A 252 18.56 -42.74 -0.61
CA ALA A 252 18.55 -42.23 -2.00
C ALA A 252 18.89 -40.73 -2.12
N TYR A 253 19.24 -40.05 -1.02
CA TYR A 253 19.67 -38.65 -1.06
C TYR A 253 21.12 -38.55 -1.53
N SER A 254 21.35 -37.79 -2.61
CA SER A 254 22.70 -37.37 -2.99
C SER A 254 23.23 -36.41 -1.91
N GLY A 255 24.11 -36.90 -1.04
CA GLY A 255 24.67 -36.13 0.08
C GLY A 255 24.94 -36.94 1.35
N ASN A 256 24.42 -38.17 1.46
CA ASN A 256 24.77 -39.08 2.55
C ASN A 256 26.04 -39.88 2.19
N HIS A 257 27.20 -39.24 2.29
CA HIS A 257 28.46 -39.96 2.49
C HIS A 257 28.71 -40.05 4.00
N GLN A 258 28.59 -41.27 4.54
CA GLN A 258 29.27 -41.64 5.79
C GLN A 258 30.77 -41.83 5.50
#